data_AF-A7RTM6-F1
#
_entry.id   AF-A7RTM6-F1
#
_cell.length_a   1.000
_cell.length_b   1.000
_cell.length_c   1.000
_cell.angle_alpha   90.00
_cell.angle_beta   90.00
_cell.angle_gamma   90.00
#
_symmetry.space_group_name_H-M   'P 1'
#
loop_
_entity.id
_entity.type
_entity.pdbx_description
1 polymer ?
#
loop_
_entity_poly.entity_id
_entity_poly.type
_entity_poly.pdbx_seq_one_letter_code
_entity_poly.pdbx_strand_id
1 'polypeptide(L)' 'KRKRRNLTKRQQKILETAYSTIKYPTIEDRQRLETSTQLSEDRIQVWFQNRRAKDRRLQDGAAIPH' A
#
# COMPACT_ATOMS: atom_id res chain seq x y z
N LYS A 1 19.26 3.13 10.83
CA LYS A 1 18.50 1.86 10.71
C LYS A 1 17.03 2.10 11.01
N ARG A 2 16.13 2.22 10.01
CA ARG A 2 14.69 2.34 10.27
C ARG A 2 14.15 0.97 10.72
N LYS A 3 13.68 0.87 11.98
CA LYS A 3 13.07 -0.35 12.54
C LYS A 3 12.00 -0.86 11.58
N ARG A 4 12.18 -2.05 11.01
CA ARG A 4 11.16 -2.74 10.22
C ARG A 4 10.04 -3.16 11.17
N ARG A 5 9.08 -2.28 11.40
CA ARG A 5 7.85 -2.64 12.11
C ARG A 5 6.96 -3.36 11.09
N ASN A 6 6.66 -4.62 11.34
CA ASN A 6 5.69 -5.35 10.54
C ASN A 6 4.35 -4.60 10.61
N LEU A 7 3.71 -4.41 9.45
CA LEU A 7 2.43 -3.73 9.37
C LEU A 7 1.37 -4.58 10.07
N THR A 8 0.73 -4.01 11.09
CA THR A 8 -0.40 -4.64 11.76
C THR A 8 -1.58 -4.80 10.80
N LYS A 9 -2.47 -5.75 11.07
CA LYS A 9 -3.70 -5.97 10.27
C LYS A 9 -4.54 -4.69 10.15
N ARG A 10 -4.61 -3.88 11.22
CA ARG A 10 -5.30 -2.58 11.23
C ARG A 10 -4.67 -1.60 10.22
N GLN A 11 -3.35 -1.47 10.24
CA GLN A 11 -2.63 -0.59 9.31
C GLN A 11 -2.81 -1.03 7.85
N GLN A 12 -2.72 -2.34 7.58
CA GLN A 12 -2.97 -2.87 6.24
C GLN A 12 -4.39 -2.55 5.76
N LYS A 13 -5.40 -2.76 6.60
CA LYS A 13 -6.79 -2.47 6.24
C LYS A 13 -6.99 -1.00 5.84
N ILE A 14 -6.40 -0.06 6.59
CA ILE A 14 -6.46 1.37 6.28
C ILE A 14 -5.79 1.67 4.93
N LEU A 15 -4.59 1.12 4.70
CA LEU A 15 -3.86 1.29 3.44
C LEU A 15 -4.61 0.67 2.25
N GLU A 16 -5.26 -0.48 2.43
CA GLU A 16 -6.07 -1.12 1.39
C GLU A 16 -7.33 -0.33 1.05
N THR A 17 -8.03 0.19 2.07
CA THR A 17 -9.17 1.09 1.84
C THR A 17 -8.73 2.32 1.06
N ALA A 18 -7.61 2.94 1.44
CA ALA A 18 -7.08 4.09 0.72
C ALA A 18 -6.63 3.76 -0.71
N TYR A 19 -5.99 2.59 -0.91
CA TYR A 19 -5.57 2.11 -2.23
C TYR A 19 -6.76 1.86 -3.17
N SER A 20 -7.89 1.41 -2.62
CA SER A 20 -9.11 1.21 -3.40
C SER A 20 -9.67 2.53 -3.93
N THR A 21 -9.48 3.63 -3.20
CA THR A 21 -9.94 4.97 -3.61
C THR A 21 -8.90 5.67 -4.48
N ILE A 22 -7.61 5.56 -4.13
CA ILE A 22 -6.51 6.33 -4.74
C ILE A 22 -5.32 5.41 -5.02
N LYS A 23 -5.19 4.92 -6.25
CA LYS A 23 -4.07 4.04 -6.66
C LYS A 23 -2.70 4.75 -6.66
N TYR A 24 -2.71 6.08 -6.73
CA TYR A 24 -1.52 6.93 -6.77
C TYR A 24 -1.66 8.06 -5.73
N PRO A 25 -1.38 7.79 -4.45
CA PRO A 25 -1.54 8.79 -3.40
C PRO A 25 -0.53 9.94 -3.56
N THR A 26 -1.05 11.16 -3.48
CA THR A 26 -0.24 12.38 -3.45
C THR A 26 0.44 12.55 -2.10
N ILE A 27 1.26 13.61 -1.93
CA ILE A 27 1.94 13.89 -0.66
C ILE A 27 0.92 14.10 0.46
N GLU A 28 -0.18 14.81 0.20
CA GLU A 28 -1.25 15.04 1.18
C GLU A 28 -1.95 13.74 1.61
N ASP A 29 -2.26 12.86 0.65
CA ASP A 29 -2.87 11.56 0.95
C ASP A 29 -1.96 10.70 1.83
N ARG A 30 -0.66 10.72 1.54
CA ARG A 30 0.32 9.99 2.35
C ARG A 30 0.43 10.56 3.75
N GLN A 31 0.38 11.88 3.93
CA GLN A 31 0.38 12.49 5.26
C GLN A 31 -0.88 12.11 6.06
N ARG A 32 -2.06 12.12 5.45
CA ARG A 32 -3.30 11.64 6.11
C ARG A 32 -3.21 10.17 6.53
N LEU A 33 -2.61 9.33 5.67
CA LEU A 33 -2.36 7.93 5.96
C LEU A 33 -1.31 7.74 7.04
N GLU A 34 -0.27 8.58 7.08
CA GLU A 34 0.75 8.59 8.12
C GLU A 34 0.11 8.87 9.47
N THR A 35 -0.79 9.84 9.59
CA THR A 35 -1.51 10.10 10.84
C THR A 35 -2.40 8.91 11.25
N SER A 36 -3.11 8.31 10.29
CA SER A 36 -4.05 7.22 10.59
C SER A 36 -3.37 5.88 10.91
N THR A 37 -2.27 5.60 10.22
CA THR A 37 -1.52 4.34 10.32
C THR A 37 -0.31 4.45 11.25
N GLN A 38 0.12 5.67 11.61
CA GLN A 38 1.36 5.95 12.34
C GLN A 38 2.61 5.42 11.62
N LEU A 39 2.59 5.43 10.29
CA LEU A 39 3.67 4.97 9.43
C LEU A 39 4.29 6.15 8.69
N SER A 40 5.61 6.20 8.65
CA SER A 40 6.31 7.20 7.83
C SER A 40 5.89 7.13 6.36
N GLU A 41 5.86 8.28 5.69
CA GLU A 41 5.57 8.42 4.26
C GLU A 41 6.29 7.38 3.37
N ASP A 42 7.57 7.15 3.62
CA ASP A 42 8.41 6.14 2.95
C ASP A 42 7.82 4.71 3.02
N ARG A 43 7.26 4.33 4.17
CA ARG A 43 6.63 3.00 4.37
C ARG A 43 5.34 2.89 3.59
N ILE A 44 4.55 3.96 3.56
CA ILE A 44 3.32 4.05 2.79
C ILE A 44 3.69 3.93 1.31
N GLN A 45 4.66 4.71 0.83
CA GLN A 45 5.13 4.67 -0.55
C GLN A 45 5.59 3.26 -0.97
N VAL A 46 6.42 2.59 -0.16
CA VAL A 46 6.87 1.22 -0.44
C VAL A 46 5.69 0.23 -0.42
N TRP A 47 4.75 0.40 0.51
CA TRP A 47 3.56 -0.46 0.55
C TRP A 47 2.70 -0.30 -0.70
N PHE A 48 2.47 0.92 -1.17
CA PHE A 48 1.72 1.20 -2.41
C PHE A 48 2.45 0.65 -3.65
N GLN A 49 3.78 0.71 -3.69
CA GLN A 49 4.58 0.08 -4.74
C GLN A 49 4.43 -1.45 -4.72
N ASN A 50 4.56 -2.06 -3.53
CA ASN A 50 4.45 -3.51 -3.37
C ASN A 50 3.02 -4.00 -3.65
N ARG A 51 1.99 -3.21 -3.29
CA ARG A 51 0.59 -3.51 -3.60
C ARG A 51 0.32 -3.51 -5.10
N ARG A 52 0.84 -2.52 -5.84
CA ARG A 52 0.77 -2.47 -7.31
C ARG A 52 1.53 -3.61 -7.98
N ALA A 53 2.69 -4.01 -7.43
CA ALA A 53 3.42 -5.16 -7.93
C ALA A 53 2.62 -6.46 -7.75
N LYS A 54 1.97 -6.63 -6.59
CA LYS A 54 1.06 -7.75 -6.34
C LYS A 54 -0.15 -7.72 -7.27
N ASP A 55 -0.75 -6.55 -7.50
CA ASP A 55 -1.91 -6.38 -8.40
C ASP A 55 -1.54 -6.75 -9.85
N ARG A 56 -0.38 -6.28 -10.33
CA ARG A 56 0.15 -6.67 -11.64
C ARG A 56 0.41 -8.17 -11.74
N ARG A 57 1.03 -8.78 -10.73
CA ARG A 57 1.23 -10.24 -10.69
C ARG A 57 -0.08 -11.03 -10.66
N LEU A 58 -1.13 -10.50 -10.02
CA LEU A 58 -2.44 -11.15 -10.00
C LEU A 58 -3.17 -11.02 -11.34
N GLN A 59 -3.01 -9.90 -12.06
CA GLN A 59 -3.55 -9.74 -13.42
C GLN A 59 -2.79 -10.60 -14.44
N ASP A 60 -1.46 -10.64 -14.34
CA ASP A 60 -0.60 -11.41 -15.24
C ASP A 60 -0.71 -12.93 -15.01
N GLY A 61 -0.94 -13.35 -13.75
CA GLY A 61 -1.18 -14.74 -13.38
C GLY A 61 -2.63 -15.25 -13.58
N ALA A 62 -3.54 -14.39 -14.06
CA ALA A 62 -4.93 -14.76 -14.38
C ALA A 62 -5.19 -14.90 -15.88
N ALA A 63 -4.15 -14.80 -16.72
CA ALA A 63 -4.25 -14.93 -18.17
C ALA A 63 -3.71 -16.28 -18.67
N ILE A 64 -4.27 -17.41 -18.20
CA ILE A 64 -4.31 -18.69 -18.95
C ILE A 64 -5.68 -19.32 -18.62
N PRO A 65 -6.59 -19.49 -19.60
CA PRO A 65 -6.36 -20.47 -20.68
C PRO A 65 -6.88 -20.08 -22.08
N HIS A 66 -6.06 -20.32 -23.11
CA HIS A 66 -6.25 -21.39 -24.10
C HIS A 66 -4.98 -21.56 -24.94
#